data_AF-A0A1Y5IIT9-F1
#
_entry.id   AF-A0A1Y5IIT9-F1
#
_cell.length_a   1.000
_cell.length_b   1.000
_cell.length_c   1.000
_cell.angle_alpha   90.00
_cell.angle_beta   90.00
_cell.angle_gamma   90.00
#
_symmetry.space_group_name_H-M   'P 1'
#
loop_
_entity.id
_entity.type
_entity.pdbx_description
1 polymer ?
#
loop_
_entity_poly.entity_id
_entity_poly.type
_entity_poly.pdbx_seq_one_letter_code
_entity_poly.pdbx_strand_id
1 'polypeptide(L)'
;MWLERARGLDANAIERILSQCETTESGMVRVVDVLRRSGALDEGNFPFAPTETDESEMTSEMSAYFVNSSHNTYLDGDQLFSRASVAAIAGALDRGCRVIELDVYDGKKRGDKPRPIVTHGGTAVRPMYFEDAIKVIAERAHVASEYPVIVTLENHASKETRAEMSRILRSTLGDKLWAPKSAVAGNQLKRWPSPLELKGRVIVRDKIKHKQDELQRRRDQRRGLCGLCGTKKQSKQRKVLPKSLNVRKNDKVCAMQSIIEFPRSSTGVFDEGAVSSSSSDSEGEQDDEDLKRIVSVPNVKFRSFHEARDVPRFSCSWSERKLKLKIEKESSKDIIEFTNAHLLRTYPAGHRIFSNNYDPSEAWDVGASFVALNFQALDRYVWANRAKFRVNGNCGYVKKPAYLLDPTIERPSKPRRLQVKVFAGIGWDNFKDADRFSPPDSLIRITTLGCLADRTKPGKSNRTSVYSKARAGPEAQPVWNDTFELAIFEPELALMQIQALDKDGNGDELLAHYDFPISKLREGVRIVPMLNRDDEFIHDKISCAGVLMSFKWLD
;
A
#
# COMPACT_ATOMS: atom_id res chain seq x y z
N MET A 1 42.36 25.62 10.17
CA MET A 1 43.08 24.48 9.56
C MET A 1 42.66 23.08 10.07
N TRP A 2 41.80 22.93 11.09
CA TRP A 2 41.27 21.61 11.51
C TRP A 2 39.91 21.23 10.87
N LEU A 3 39.36 22.08 10.00
CA LEU A 3 37.97 21.97 9.51
C LEU A 3 37.82 21.47 8.06
N GLU A 4 38.91 21.15 7.35
CA GLU A 4 38.84 20.61 5.98
C GLU A 4 38.93 19.07 5.90
N ARG A 5 38.97 18.35 7.03
CA ARG A 5 38.98 16.87 7.09
C ARG A 5 37.69 16.23 7.59
N ALA A 6 36.59 16.97 7.62
CA ALA A 6 35.40 16.55 8.35
C ALA A 6 34.48 15.55 7.62
N ARG A 7 35.00 14.81 6.62
CA ARG A 7 34.37 13.56 6.17
C ARG A 7 34.69 12.35 7.09
N GLY A 8 35.24 12.58 8.29
CA GLY A 8 35.84 11.55 9.15
C GLY A 8 35.60 11.70 10.65
N LEU A 9 34.37 12.02 11.09
CA LEU A 9 34.01 11.83 12.50
C LEU A 9 33.70 10.35 12.72
N ASP A 10 34.59 9.66 13.43
CA ASP A 10 34.33 8.31 13.93
C ASP A 10 33.49 8.36 15.21
N ALA A 11 32.98 7.20 15.65
CA ALA A 11 32.15 7.10 16.85
C ALA A 11 32.86 7.69 18.10
N ASN A 12 34.17 7.48 18.21
CA ASN A 12 34.97 7.98 19.34
C ASN A 12 35.07 9.51 19.35
N ALA A 13 35.19 10.14 18.17
CA ALA A 13 35.21 11.60 18.05
C ALA A 13 33.88 12.21 18.48
N ILE A 14 32.75 11.57 18.13
CA ILE A 14 31.42 12.00 18.57
C ILE A 14 31.29 11.92 20.10
N GLU A 15 31.71 10.83 20.72
CA GLU A 15 31.65 10.69 22.19
C GLU A 15 32.51 11.72 22.92
N ARG A 16 33.70 12.05 22.38
CA ARG A 16 34.53 13.13 22.92
C ARG A 16 33.84 14.48 22.81
N ILE A 17 33.18 14.77 21.68
CA ILE A 17 32.43 16.02 21.51
C ILE A 17 31.26 16.09 22.49
N LEU A 18 30.49 15.01 22.63
CA LEU A 18 29.33 14.97 23.53
C LEU A 18 29.71 15.15 25.00
N SER A 19 30.78 14.48 25.46
CA SER A 19 31.24 14.62 26.85
C SER A 19 31.77 16.02 27.19
N GLN A 20 32.39 16.71 26.23
CA GLN A 20 32.82 18.11 26.39
C GLN A 20 31.65 19.09 26.42
N CYS A 21 30.57 18.80 25.72
CA CYS A 21 29.38 19.63 25.69
C CYS A 21 28.40 19.39 26.87
N GLU A 22 28.64 18.44 27.77
CA GLU A 22 27.83 18.29 29.00
C GLU A 22 28.33 19.16 30.17
N THR A 23 29.47 19.83 30.02
CA THR A 23 30.17 20.55 31.09
C THR A 23 30.42 22.02 30.72
N THR A 24 29.48 22.94 31.03
CA THR A 24 29.68 24.35 31.46
C THR A 24 28.48 25.26 31.12
N GLU A 25 27.99 26.03 32.09
CA GLU A 25 26.80 26.91 31.96
C GLU A 25 27.06 28.26 31.24
N SER A 26 28.31 28.65 30.95
CA SER A 26 28.62 30.05 30.54
C SER A 26 29.37 30.22 29.22
N GLY A 27 29.51 29.17 28.39
CA GLY A 27 30.24 29.29 27.12
C GLY A 27 30.15 28.11 26.16
N MET A 28 29.05 27.35 26.16
CA MET A 28 28.91 26.15 25.31
C MET A 28 28.96 26.49 23.82
N VAL A 29 29.94 25.94 23.11
CA VAL A 29 29.71 25.57 21.70
C VAL A 29 28.71 24.41 21.74
N ARG A 30 27.49 24.64 21.26
CA ARG A 30 26.48 23.57 21.21
C ARG A 30 27.00 22.43 20.33
N VAL A 31 26.71 21.19 20.70
CA VAL A 31 27.07 19.99 19.90
C VAL A 31 26.66 20.19 18.44
N VAL A 32 25.47 20.76 18.22
CA VAL A 32 24.94 21.12 16.90
C VAL A 32 25.89 22.01 16.09
N ASP A 33 26.52 22.99 16.73
CA ASP A 33 27.45 23.91 16.06
C ASP A 33 28.77 23.23 15.69
N VAL A 34 29.25 22.28 16.52
CA VAL A 34 30.41 21.44 16.19
C VAL A 34 30.10 20.51 15.02
N LEU A 35 28.96 19.81 15.08
CA LEU A 35 28.52 18.86 14.05
C LEU A 35 28.19 19.54 12.71
N ARG A 36 27.72 20.79 12.75
CA ARG A 36 27.52 21.57 11.53
C ARG A 36 28.84 21.93 10.87
N ARG A 37 29.81 22.45 11.65
CA ARG A 37 31.14 22.80 11.14
C ARG A 37 31.87 21.59 10.56
N SER A 38 31.54 20.39 11.02
CA SER A 38 32.07 19.16 10.46
C SER A 38 31.31 18.62 9.24
N GLY A 39 30.18 19.22 8.85
CA GLY A 39 29.34 18.70 7.77
C GLY A 39 28.59 17.40 8.14
N ALA A 40 28.57 17.01 9.41
CA ALA A 40 27.91 15.78 9.86
C ALA A 40 26.37 15.88 9.79
N LEU A 41 25.82 17.09 9.69
CA LEU A 41 24.38 17.37 9.60
C LEU A 41 23.89 17.60 8.15
N ASP A 42 24.74 17.34 7.16
CA ASP A 42 24.39 17.48 5.74
C ASP A 42 23.50 16.32 5.25
N GLU A 43 22.62 16.58 4.27
CA GLU A 43 21.78 15.53 3.65
C GLU A 43 22.62 14.41 3.02
N GLY A 44 23.82 14.76 2.53
CA GLY A 44 24.82 13.80 2.06
C GLY A 44 25.31 12.84 3.14
N ASN A 45 24.97 13.05 4.42
CA ASN A 45 25.29 12.17 5.55
C ASN A 45 24.10 11.34 6.11
N PHE A 46 22.99 11.25 5.37
CA PHE A 46 21.88 10.37 5.74
C PHE A 46 22.27 8.87 5.70
N PRO A 47 21.62 8.01 6.51
CA PRO A 47 21.90 6.57 6.54
C PRO A 47 21.54 5.88 5.22
N PHE A 48 20.71 6.52 4.40
CA PHE A 48 20.29 6.09 3.08
C PHE A 48 20.47 7.26 2.12
N ALA A 49 21.12 7.01 0.98
CA ALA A 49 21.20 7.97 -0.11
C ALA A 49 20.18 7.60 -1.20
N PRO A 50 19.52 8.57 -1.85
CA PRO A 50 18.74 8.32 -3.05
C PRO A 50 19.57 7.50 -4.05
N THR A 51 18.92 6.50 -4.65
CA THR A 51 19.53 5.67 -5.69
C THR A 51 18.95 6.08 -7.03
N GLU A 52 19.69 5.87 -8.12
CA GLU A 52 19.14 5.99 -9.47
C GLU A 52 18.43 4.69 -9.87
N THR A 53 17.59 4.78 -10.90
CA THR A 53 16.98 3.60 -11.51
C THR A 53 18.03 2.84 -12.32
N ASP A 54 18.16 1.54 -12.07
CA ASP A 54 18.97 0.64 -12.89
C ASP A 54 18.08 -0.03 -13.95
N GLU A 55 18.20 0.42 -15.19
CA GLU A 55 17.41 -0.13 -16.30
C GLU A 55 17.76 -1.60 -16.60
N SER A 56 19.00 -2.03 -16.33
CA SER A 56 19.42 -3.42 -16.57
C SER A 56 18.70 -4.41 -15.65
N GLU A 57 18.32 -3.95 -14.45
CA GLU A 57 17.51 -4.68 -13.48
C GLU A 57 16.04 -4.78 -13.86
N MET A 58 15.57 -4.06 -14.90
CA MET A 58 14.14 -3.90 -15.24
C MET A 58 13.66 -4.79 -16.41
N THR A 59 14.45 -5.80 -16.74
CA THR A 59 14.29 -6.71 -17.89
C THR A 59 13.56 -8.03 -17.58
N SER A 60 13.37 -8.37 -16.30
CA SER A 60 12.72 -9.62 -15.87
C SER A 60 11.19 -9.53 -16.03
N GLU A 61 10.48 -10.66 -16.01
CA GLU A 61 9.00 -10.66 -16.00
C GLU A 61 8.45 -9.81 -14.83
N MET A 62 7.33 -9.12 -15.03
CA MET A 62 6.72 -8.27 -13.99
C MET A 62 6.45 -8.99 -12.65
N SER A 63 6.23 -10.31 -12.67
CA SER A 63 6.09 -11.11 -11.44
C SER A 63 7.37 -11.17 -10.60
N ALA A 64 8.55 -10.88 -11.17
CA ALA A 64 9.83 -10.86 -10.47
C ALA A 64 10.05 -9.60 -9.60
N TYR A 65 9.08 -8.68 -9.54
CA TYR A 65 9.19 -7.42 -8.81
C TYR A 65 8.14 -7.31 -7.70
N PHE A 66 8.53 -6.68 -6.61
CA PHE A 66 7.60 -5.96 -5.75
C PHE A 66 7.19 -4.67 -6.45
N VAL A 67 5.90 -4.32 -6.37
CA VAL A 67 5.36 -3.13 -7.03
C VAL A 67 4.60 -2.27 -6.03
N ASN A 68 4.90 -0.98 -6.00
CA ASN A 68 4.32 -0.03 -5.05
C ASN A 68 2.81 0.09 -5.26
N SER A 69 2.01 -0.36 -4.29
CA SER A 69 0.59 -0.65 -4.50
C SER A 69 -0.31 0.03 -3.47
N SER A 70 -1.36 0.68 -3.93
CA SER A 70 -2.37 1.32 -3.09
C SER A 70 -3.68 0.54 -3.09
N HIS A 71 -4.37 0.51 -1.94
CA HIS A 71 -5.72 -0.01 -1.76
C HIS A 71 -6.71 1.14 -1.74
N ASN A 72 -7.84 1.00 -2.44
CA ASN A 72 -8.91 2.00 -2.54
C ASN A 72 -8.34 3.40 -2.76
N THR A 73 -7.46 3.53 -3.75
CA THR A 73 -6.58 4.70 -3.94
C THR A 73 -7.33 6.02 -4.10
N TYR A 74 -8.60 5.94 -4.51
CA TYR A 74 -9.48 7.08 -4.65
C TYR A 74 -9.87 7.72 -3.31
N LEU A 75 -9.76 7.03 -2.17
CA LEU A 75 -10.17 7.55 -0.87
C LEU A 75 -9.16 8.52 -0.29
N ASP A 76 -9.63 9.68 0.17
CA ASP A 76 -8.82 10.65 0.92
C ASP A 76 -8.99 10.56 2.45
N GLY A 77 -9.72 9.55 2.94
CA GLY A 77 -9.92 9.32 4.37
C GLY A 77 -10.36 7.89 4.71
N ASP A 78 -11.31 7.77 5.64
CA ASP A 78 -11.85 6.50 6.11
C ASP A 78 -12.68 5.77 5.03
N GLN A 79 -13.01 4.50 5.28
CA GLN A 79 -13.71 3.65 4.30
C GLN A 79 -15.22 3.92 4.25
N LEU A 80 -15.82 4.72 5.13
CA LEU A 80 -17.27 4.80 5.29
C LEU A 80 -17.89 6.15 4.92
N PHE A 81 -17.22 7.26 5.24
CA PHE A 81 -17.81 8.61 5.21
C PHE A 81 -16.98 9.65 4.44
N SER A 82 -15.77 9.29 4.01
CA SER A 82 -14.87 10.16 3.26
C SER A 82 -15.36 10.42 1.82
N ARG A 83 -14.47 10.81 0.92
CA ARG A 83 -14.81 11.01 -0.50
C ARG A 83 -13.79 10.34 -1.42
N ALA A 84 -14.27 9.98 -2.61
CA ALA A 84 -13.40 9.69 -3.74
C ALA A 84 -12.83 11.01 -4.30
N SER A 85 -11.51 11.06 -4.52
CA SER A 85 -10.81 12.28 -4.88
C SER A 85 -9.72 12.04 -5.92
N VAL A 86 -9.65 12.92 -6.93
CA VAL A 86 -8.55 12.96 -7.90
C VAL A 86 -7.22 13.28 -7.24
N ALA A 87 -7.23 14.05 -6.14
CA ALA A 87 -6.00 14.41 -5.42
C ALA A 87 -5.38 13.20 -4.71
N ALA A 88 -6.19 12.25 -4.24
CA ALA A 88 -5.69 11.01 -3.64
C ALA A 88 -4.94 10.16 -4.69
N ILE A 89 -5.49 10.06 -5.91
CA ILE A 89 -4.86 9.35 -7.02
C ILE A 89 -3.58 10.06 -7.48
N ALA A 90 -3.63 11.38 -7.68
CA ALA A 90 -2.45 12.17 -8.05
C ALA A 90 -1.33 12.01 -7.02
N GLY A 91 -1.65 12.19 -5.72
CA GLY A 91 -0.69 12.06 -4.64
C GLY A 91 -0.08 10.65 -4.54
N ALA A 92 -0.84 9.59 -4.82
CA ALA A 92 -0.30 8.25 -4.89
C ALA A 92 0.71 8.09 -6.04
N LEU A 93 0.37 8.55 -7.24
CA LEU A 93 1.22 8.45 -8.43
C LEU A 93 2.50 9.27 -8.31
N ASP A 94 2.38 10.51 -7.82
CA ASP A 94 3.48 11.45 -7.56
C ASP A 94 4.45 10.89 -6.51
N ARG A 95 3.96 10.10 -5.54
CA ARG A 95 4.76 9.38 -4.53
C ARG A 95 5.23 7.99 -4.96
N GLY A 96 5.23 7.70 -6.27
CA GLY A 96 5.85 6.47 -6.76
C GLY A 96 4.92 5.26 -6.90
N CYS A 97 3.60 5.40 -6.70
CA CYS A 97 2.66 4.26 -6.77
C CYS A 97 2.48 3.76 -8.21
N ARG A 98 2.48 2.44 -8.42
CA ARG A 98 2.33 1.81 -9.74
C ARG A 98 1.14 0.86 -9.82
N VAL A 99 0.43 0.62 -8.72
CA VAL A 99 -0.86 -0.10 -8.74
C VAL A 99 -1.93 0.73 -8.06
N ILE A 100 -2.88 1.22 -8.86
CA ILE A 100 -4.01 2.03 -8.45
C ILE A 100 -5.26 1.15 -8.41
N GLU A 101 -6.14 1.33 -7.42
CA GLU A 101 -7.43 0.64 -7.36
C GLU A 101 -8.59 1.62 -7.51
N LEU A 102 -9.56 1.26 -8.35
CA LEU A 102 -10.80 1.98 -8.58
C LEU A 102 -12.00 1.03 -8.44
N ASP A 103 -12.89 1.34 -7.52
CA ASP A 103 -14.14 0.59 -7.35
C ASP A 103 -15.24 1.24 -8.18
N VAL A 104 -15.59 0.61 -9.30
CA VAL A 104 -16.42 1.24 -10.34
C VAL A 104 -17.85 0.76 -10.26
N TYR A 105 -18.79 1.70 -10.23
CA TYR A 105 -20.24 1.45 -10.14
C TYR A 105 -21.01 2.22 -11.23
N ASP A 106 -22.25 1.81 -11.45
CA ASP A 106 -23.21 2.58 -12.24
C ASP A 106 -23.52 3.91 -11.54
N GLY A 107 -23.30 5.03 -12.22
CA GLY A 107 -23.72 6.35 -11.75
C GLY A 107 -25.04 6.80 -12.39
N LYS A 108 -25.49 8.00 -12.01
CA LYS A 108 -26.67 8.62 -12.63
C LYS A 108 -26.38 8.92 -14.10
N LYS A 109 -27.23 8.41 -14.99
CA LYS A 109 -27.14 8.65 -16.43
C LYS A 109 -27.23 10.15 -16.75
N ARG A 110 -26.62 10.57 -17.87
CA ARG A 110 -26.79 11.91 -18.46
C ARG A 110 -27.57 11.75 -19.76
N GLY A 111 -28.88 12.01 -19.72
CA GLY A 111 -29.78 11.54 -20.78
C GLY A 111 -29.76 10.01 -20.79
N ASP A 112 -29.57 9.41 -21.96
CA ASP A 112 -29.49 7.95 -22.11
C ASP A 112 -28.09 7.38 -21.88
N LYS A 113 -27.06 8.21 -21.74
CA LYS A 113 -25.67 7.75 -21.62
C LYS A 113 -25.35 7.28 -20.20
N PRO A 114 -24.81 6.06 -20.01
CA PRO A 114 -24.21 5.62 -18.75
C PRO A 114 -23.15 6.59 -18.28
N ARG A 115 -23.00 6.69 -16.96
CA ARG A 115 -21.94 7.50 -16.36
C ARG A 115 -21.27 6.72 -15.24
N PRO A 116 -20.14 6.04 -15.48
CA PRO A 116 -19.47 5.27 -14.45
C PRO A 116 -18.94 6.20 -13.35
N ILE A 117 -19.09 5.77 -12.10
CA ILE A 117 -18.57 6.47 -10.92
C ILE A 117 -17.59 5.59 -10.15
N VAL A 118 -16.72 6.21 -9.37
CA VAL A 118 -15.83 5.53 -8.43
C VAL A 118 -16.27 5.87 -7.01
N THR A 119 -16.53 4.83 -6.19
CA THR A 119 -16.92 4.95 -4.78
C THR A 119 -16.77 3.63 -4.04
N HIS A 120 -16.79 3.65 -2.71
CA HIS A 120 -16.84 2.44 -1.90
C HIS A 120 -18.30 2.01 -1.68
N GLY A 121 -18.73 0.96 -2.38
CA GLY A 121 -20.14 0.55 -2.41
C GLY A 121 -20.69 0.13 -1.04
N GLY A 122 -21.96 0.45 -0.81
CA GLY A 122 -22.63 0.16 0.47
C GLY A 122 -22.24 1.09 1.62
N THR A 123 -21.57 2.21 1.32
CA THR A 123 -21.15 3.22 2.30
C THR A 123 -21.66 4.62 1.94
N ALA A 124 -21.31 5.61 2.76
CA ALA A 124 -21.63 7.02 2.53
C ALA A 124 -20.48 7.80 1.84
N VAL A 125 -19.47 7.10 1.33
CA VAL A 125 -18.37 7.72 0.58
C VAL A 125 -18.93 8.50 -0.62
N ARG A 126 -18.55 9.78 -0.72
CA ARG A 126 -18.99 10.62 -1.84
C ARG A 126 -18.29 10.18 -3.13
N PRO A 127 -19.04 9.88 -4.20
CA PRO A 127 -18.46 9.37 -5.44
C PRO A 127 -17.75 10.47 -6.24
N MET A 128 -16.83 10.05 -7.11
CA MET A 128 -16.30 10.86 -8.22
C MET A 128 -16.61 10.19 -9.56
N TYR A 129 -16.45 10.89 -10.68
CA TYR A 129 -16.62 10.25 -11.99
C TYR A 129 -15.40 9.41 -12.36
N PHE A 130 -15.65 8.26 -12.99
CA PHE A 130 -14.58 7.40 -13.51
C PHE A 130 -13.72 8.13 -14.55
N GLU A 131 -14.33 8.97 -15.39
CA GLU A 131 -13.62 9.77 -16.37
C GLU A 131 -12.57 10.69 -15.73
N ASP A 132 -12.91 11.34 -14.61
CA ASP A 132 -11.97 12.22 -13.88
C ASP A 132 -10.82 11.42 -13.28
N ALA A 133 -11.09 10.20 -12.79
CA ALA A 133 -10.08 9.27 -12.32
C ALA A 133 -9.08 8.87 -13.42
N ILE A 134 -9.59 8.55 -14.61
CA ILE A 134 -8.73 8.15 -15.74
C ILE A 134 -7.94 9.35 -16.29
N LYS A 135 -8.52 10.56 -16.31
CA LYS A 135 -7.81 11.79 -16.70
C LYS A 135 -6.61 12.06 -15.80
N VAL A 136 -6.80 12.05 -14.48
CA VAL A 136 -5.68 12.29 -13.55
C VAL A 136 -4.63 11.17 -13.64
N ILE A 137 -5.02 9.92 -13.90
CA ILE A 137 -4.07 8.83 -14.18
C ILE A 137 -3.29 9.11 -15.46
N ALA A 138 -3.96 9.51 -16.55
CA ALA A 138 -3.30 9.83 -17.82
C ALA A 138 -2.25 10.93 -17.67
N GLU A 139 -2.54 11.96 -16.86
CA GLU A 139 -1.66 13.09 -16.58
C GLU A 139 -0.46 12.69 -15.70
N ARG A 140 -0.70 11.87 -14.66
CA ARG A 140 0.27 11.63 -13.58
C ARG A 140 1.01 10.30 -13.64
N ALA A 141 0.53 9.33 -14.42
CA ALA A 141 1.02 7.94 -14.41
C ALA A 141 2.54 7.84 -14.57
N HIS A 142 3.14 8.71 -15.36
CA HIS A 142 4.55 8.64 -15.72
C HIS A 142 5.40 9.84 -15.26
N VAL A 143 4.87 10.66 -14.34
CA VAL A 143 5.59 11.84 -13.81
C VAL A 143 6.73 11.44 -12.89
N ALA A 144 6.45 10.54 -11.93
CA ALA A 144 7.44 10.09 -10.95
C ALA A 144 8.29 8.90 -11.42
N SER A 145 7.93 8.24 -12.53
CA SER A 145 8.64 7.09 -13.11
C SER A 145 8.07 6.76 -14.48
N GLU A 146 8.90 6.35 -15.42
CA GLU A 146 8.44 5.95 -16.76
C GLU A 146 7.87 4.52 -16.81
N TYR A 147 8.05 3.73 -15.76
CA TYR A 147 7.58 2.34 -15.74
C TYR A 147 6.05 2.22 -15.64
N PRO A 148 5.47 1.07 -16.03
CA PRO A 148 4.03 0.97 -16.19
C PRO A 148 3.22 1.26 -14.93
N VAL A 149 2.00 1.76 -15.13
CA VAL A 149 0.98 1.87 -14.08
C VAL A 149 -0.12 0.86 -14.35
N ILE A 150 -0.50 0.11 -13.31
CA ILE A 150 -1.57 -0.89 -13.35
C ILE A 150 -2.81 -0.31 -12.67
N VAL A 151 -3.91 -0.21 -13.42
CA VAL A 151 -5.22 0.20 -12.90
C VAL A 151 -6.03 -1.06 -12.60
N THR A 152 -6.17 -1.38 -11.32
CA THR A 152 -7.06 -2.42 -10.82
C THR A 152 -8.48 -1.88 -10.76
N LEU A 153 -9.39 -2.53 -11.48
CA LEU A 153 -10.82 -2.25 -11.43
C LEU A 153 -11.49 -3.26 -10.49
N GLU A 154 -12.11 -2.79 -9.40
CA GLU A 154 -13.15 -3.55 -8.72
C GLU A 154 -14.49 -3.23 -9.39
N ASN A 155 -14.76 -3.98 -10.46
CA ASN A 155 -15.85 -3.67 -11.38
C ASN A 155 -17.19 -4.19 -10.87
N HIS A 156 -18.09 -3.26 -10.55
CA HIS A 156 -19.48 -3.52 -10.18
C HIS A 156 -20.49 -2.95 -11.18
N ALA A 157 -20.03 -2.56 -12.37
CA ALA A 157 -20.82 -1.88 -13.39
C ALA A 157 -21.68 -2.84 -14.23
N SER A 158 -22.81 -2.33 -14.71
CA SER A 158 -23.64 -2.99 -15.74
C SER A 158 -22.88 -3.15 -17.07
N LYS A 159 -23.42 -3.96 -18.01
CA LYS A 159 -22.83 -4.10 -19.37
C LYS A 159 -22.72 -2.74 -20.08
N GLU A 160 -23.79 -1.96 -20.04
CA GLU A 160 -23.87 -0.62 -20.65
C GLU A 160 -22.81 0.34 -20.07
N THR A 161 -22.64 0.34 -18.74
CA THR A 161 -21.61 1.15 -18.08
C THR A 161 -20.20 0.63 -18.39
N ARG A 162 -19.98 -0.68 -18.54
CA ARG A 162 -18.68 -1.26 -18.93
C ARG A 162 -18.27 -0.87 -20.36
N ALA A 163 -19.22 -0.79 -21.28
CA ALA A 163 -18.99 -0.25 -22.62
C ALA A 163 -18.46 1.19 -22.54
N GLU A 164 -19.11 2.04 -21.74
CA GLU A 164 -18.66 3.42 -21.52
C GLU A 164 -17.30 3.50 -20.81
N MET A 165 -17.00 2.60 -19.86
CA MET A 165 -15.67 2.51 -19.24
C MET A 165 -14.59 2.19 -20.30
N SER A 166 -14.85 1.23 -21.20
CA SER A 166 -13.93 0.88 -22.30
C SER A 166 -13.67 2.10 -23.19
N ARG A 167 -14.72 2.84 -23.56
CA ARG A 167 -14.62 4.06 -24.36
C ARG A 167 -13.76 5.11 -23.65
N ILE A 168 -14.02 5.39 -22.37
CA ILE A 168 -13.26 6.36 -21.56
C ILE A 168 -11.78 5.97 -21.47
N LEU A 169 -11.49 4.70 -21.19
CA LEU A 169 -10.11 4.21 -21.09
C LEU A 169 -9.37 4.41 -22.41
N ARG A 170 -9.96 4.01 -23.54
CA ARG A 170 -9.35 4.15 -24.86
C ARG A 170 -9.16 5.60 -25.26
N SER A 171 -10.18 6.45 -25.11
CA SER A 171 -10.10 7.85 -25.53
C SER A 171 -9.16 8.69 -24.67
N THR A 172 -9.08 8.39 -23.37
CA THR A 172 -8.32 9.22 -22.42
C THR A 172 -6.86 8.78 -22.32
N LEU A 173 -6.60 7.47 -22.32
CA LEU A 173 -5.23 6.95 -22.24
C LEU A 173 -4.55 6.88 -23.61
N GLY A 174 -5.32 6.75 -24.71
CA GLY A 174 -4.79 6.68 -26.07
C GLY A 174 -3.66 5.64 -26.18
N ASP A 175 -2.51 6.08 -26.70
CA ASP A 175 -1.33 5.23 -26.86
C ASP A 175 -0.74 4.74 -25.53
N LYS A 176 -1.02 5.40 -24.39
CA LYS A 176 -0.56 4.89 -23.09
C LYS A 176 -1.27 3.58 -22.74
N LEU A 177 -2.52 3.35 -23.17
CA LEU A 177 -3.24 2.12 -22.87
C LEU A 177 -2.56 0.94 -23.57
N TRP A 178 -2.07 -0.01 -22.78
CA TRP A 178 -1.52 -1.25 -23.31
C TRP A 178 -2.52 -2.39 -23.21
N ALA A 179 -2.65 -3.12 -24.31
CA ALA A 179 -3.34 -4.40 -24.39
C ALA A 179 -2.54 -5.37 -25.29
N PRO A 180 -2.51 -6.68 -24.98
CA PRO A 180 -1.80 -7.64 -25.79
C PRO A 180 -2.41 -7.76 -27.20
N LYS A 181 -1.54 -7.82 -28.23
CA LYS A 181 -1.96 -7.85 -29.65
C LYS A 181 -2.72 -9.12 -30.05
N SER A 182 -2.52 -10.25 -29.36
CA SER A 182 -3.27 -11.50 -29.59
C SER A 182 -4.59 -11.49 -28.81
N ALA A 183 -5.46 -10.53 -29.12
CA ALA A 183 -6.76 -10.36 -28.48
C ALA A 183 -7.80 -11.37 -28.98
N VAL A 184 -7.48 -12.67 -28.93
CA VAL A 184 -8.43 -13.76 -29.16
C VAL A 184 -8.71 -14.42 -27.82
N ALA A 185 -9.96 -14.32 -27.36
CA ALA A 185 -10.53 -15.01 -26.20
C ALA A 185 -9.65 -15.04 -24.94
N GLY A 186 -9.58 -13.91 -24.21
CA GLY A 186 -9.20 -13.91 -22.79
C GLY A 186 -7.76 -13.52 -22.45
N ASN A 187 -7.02 -12.87 -23.36
CA ASN A 187 -5.71 -12.24 -23.11
C ASN A 187 -4.77 -13.12 -22.25
N GLN A 188 -4.63 -14.37 -22.68
CA GLN A 188 -3.85 -15.39 -21.97
C GLN A 188 -2.36 -15.22 -22.26
N LEU A 189 -1.68 -14.45 -21.41
CA LEU A 189 -0.24 -14.27 -21.50
C LEU A 189 0.49 -15.55 -21.09
N LYS A 190 1.48 -15.99 -21.86
CA LYS A 190 2.39 -17.09 -21.48
C LYS A 190 3.53 -16.63 -20.56
N ARG A 191 3.94 -15.37 -20.70
CA ARG A 191 4.89 -14.66 -19.83
C ARG A 191 4.38 -13.25 -19.57
N TRP A 192 4.73 -12.67 -18.43
CA TRP A 192 4.55 -11.24 -18.25
C TRP A 192 5.60 -10.47 -19.06
N PRO A 193 5.22 -9.39 -19.76
CA PRO A 193 6.22 -8.42 -20.20
C PRO A 193 6.94 -7.85 -18.98
N SER A 194 8.18 -7.43 -19.19
CA SER A 194 8.99 -6.74 -18.18
C SER A 194 8.50 -5.31 -17.97
N PRO A 195 8.83 -4.68 -16.82
CA PRO A 195 8.62 -3.25 -16.63
C PRO A 195 9.23 -2.43 -17.77
N LEU A 196 10.42 -2.81 -18.26
CA LEU A 196 11.08 -2.14 -19.37
C LEU A 196 10.29 -2.23 -20.68
N GLU A 197 9.78 -3.42 -21.05
CA GLU A 197 8.94 -3.62 -22.25
C GLU A 197 7.64 -2.79 -22.21
N LEU A 198 7.23 -2.35 -21.02
CA LEU A 198 5.99 -1.64 -20.75
C LEU A 198 6.21 -0.18 -20.33
N LYS A 199 7.40 0.39 -20.54
CA LYS A 199 7.65 1.84 -20.32
C LYS A 199 6.59 2.71 -21.00
N GLY A 200 6.11 3.72 -20.29
CA GLY A 200 5.09 4.67 -20.74
C GLY A 200 3.68 4.09 -20.83
N ARG A 201 3.44 2.86 -20.37
CA ARG A 201 2.13 2.20 -20.50
C ARG A 201 1.28 2.25 -19.24
N VAL A 202 -0.03 2.19 -19.45
CA VAL A 202 -1.08 1.98 -18.45
C VAL A 202 -1.80 0.68 -18.78
N ILE A 203 -1.95 -0.18 -17.78
CA ILE A 203 -2.39 -1.56 -17.93
C ILE A 203 -3.65 -1.79 -17.11
N VAL A 204 -4.67 -2.42 -17.68
CA VAL A 204 -5.92 -2.71 -16.96
C VAL A 204 -5.89 -4.09 -16.32
N ARG A 205 -6.17 -4.14 -15.02
CA ARG A 205 -6.37 -5.36 -14.23
C ARG A 205 -7.83 -5.46 -13.80
N ASP A 206 -8.54 -6.50 -14.23
CA ASP A 206 -9.95 -6.74 -13.85
C ASP A 206 -10.26 -8.24 -13.87
N LYS A 207 -11.40 -8.63 -13.33
CA LYS A 207 -12.00 -9.95 -13.56
C LYS A 207 -12.58 -10.00 -14.97
N ILE A 208 -12.50 -11.16 -15.61
CA ILE A 208 -13.16 -11.40 -16.91
C ILE A 208 -14.65 -11.75 -16.74
N LYS A 209 -15.03 -12.27 -15.57
CA LYS A 209 -16.42 -12.63 -15.23
C LYS A 209 -16.93 -11.70 -14.13
N HIS A 210 -17.98 -10.94 -14.43
CA HIS A 210 -18.55 -9.95 -13.50
C HIS A 210 -19.79 -10.51 -12.78
N LYS A 211 -19.98 -10.12 -11.51
CA LYS A 211 -21.12 -10.61 -10.70
C LYS A 211 -22.46 -10.16 -11.28
N GLN A 212 -22.47 -8.99 -11.91
CA GLN A 212 -23.62 -8.35 -12.55
C GLN A 212 -24.17 -9.24 -13.67
N ASP A 213 -23.31 -9.93 -14.42
CA ASP A 213 -23.73 -10.88 -15.46
C ASP A 213 -24.51 -12.06 -14.86
N GLU A 214 -24.07 -12.58 -13.71
CA GLU A 214 -24.75 -13.67 -13.02
C GLU A 214 -26.10 -13.21 -12.45
N LEU A 215 -26.14 -12.02 -11.85
CA LEU A 215 -27.37 -11.42 -11.32
C LEU A 215 -28.39 -11.16 -12.43
N GLN A 216 -27.94 -10.66 -13.58
CA GLN A 216 -28.78 -10.42 -14.74
C GLN A 216 -29.33 -11.74 -15.29
N ARG A 217 -28.49 -12.76 -15.51
CA ARG A 217 -28.94 -14.11 -15.93
C ARG A 217 -29.99 -14.70 -14.98
N ARG A 218 -29.81 -14.55 -13.67
CA ARG A 218 -30.79 -15.01 -12.67
C ARG A 218 -32.11 -14.23 -12.76
N ARG A 219 -32.07 -12.92 -13.03
CA ARG A 219 -33.28 -12.11 -13.26
C ARG A 219 -34.00 -12.52 -14.54
N ASP A 220 -33.26 -12.74 -15.61
CA ASP A 220 -33.82 -13.14 -16.91
C ASP A 220 -34.44 -14.55 -16.83
N GLN A 221 -33.79 -15.49 -16.14
CA GLN A 221 -34.37 -16.80 -15.84
C GLN A 221 -35.68 -16.70 -15.04
N ARG A 222 -35.73 -15.81 -14.02
CA ARG A 222 -36.97 -15.56 -13.25
C ARG A 222 -38.07 -14.93 -14.12
N ARG A 223 -37.73 -14.03 -15.03
CA ARG A 223 -38.67 -13.42 -15.99
C ARG A 223 -39.17 -14.43 -17.02
N GLY A 224 -38.29 -15.30 -17.53
CA GLY A 224 -38.64 -16.40 -18.45
C GLY A 224 -39.56 -17.44 -17.79
N LEU A 225 -39.33 -17.77 -16.52
CA LEU A 225 -40.23 -18.60 -15.72
C LEU A 225 -41.60 -17.93 -15.47
N CYS A 226 -41.63 -16.60 -15.36
CA CYS A 226 -42.86 -15.81 -15.23
C CYS A 226 -43.61 -15.64 -16.57
N GLY A 227 -42.94 -15.80 -17.71
CA GLY A 227 -43.54 -15.77 -19.05
C GLY A 227 -44.21 -17.08 -19.48
N LEU A 228 -43.96 -18.19 -18.76
CA LEU A 228 -44.52 -19.51 -19.04
C LEU A 228 -45.85 -19.80 -18.29
N CYS A 229 -46.41 -18.85 -17.55
CA CYS A 229 -47.73 -18.99 -16.92
C CYS A 229 -48.82 -18.14 -17.59
N GLY A 230 -48.98 -18.30 -18.90
CA GLY A 230 -50.27 -18.10 -19.51
C GLY A 230 -51.24 -19.20 -19.06
N THR A 231 -51.91 -19.03 -17.91
CA THR A 231 -53.32 -19.37 -17.66
C THR A 231 -53.70 -19.34 -16.17
N LYS A 232 -54.83 -18.63 -15.93
CA LYS A 232 -55.76 -18.71 -14.80
C LYS A 232 -55.29 -18.25 -13.41
N LYS A 233 -55.65 -17.00 -13.13
CA LYS A 233 -55.99 -16.50 -11.78
C LYS A 233 -56.86 -17.54 -11.05
N GLN A 234 -56.36 -18.08 -9.94
CA GLN A 234 -57.23 -18.50 -8.84
C GLN A 234 -56.66 -18.00 -7.52
N SER A 235 -57.45 -17.13 -6.90
CA SER A 235 -57.37 -16.73 -5.50
C SER A 235 -57.40 -17.96 -4.58
N LYS A 236 -56.47 -18.07 -3.63
CA LYS A 236 -56.70 -18.82 -2.40
C LYS A 236 -55.85 -18.32 -1.23
N GLN A 237 -56.52 -18.34 -0.08
CA GLN A 237 -56.26 -17.68 1.18
C GLN A 237 -54.90 -17.98 1.84
N ARG A 238 -54.42 -16.98 2.60
CA ARG A 238 -53.39 -17.13 3.64
C ARG A 238 -53.86 -18.15 4.68
N LYS A 239 -53.07 -19.19 4.92
CA LYS A 239 -53.12 -19.97 6.18
C LYS A 239 -51.79 -19.85 6.91
N VAL A 240 -51.92 -19.73 8.21
CA VAL A 240 -50.88 -19.38 9.18
C VAL A 240 -50.54 -20.62 10.04
N LEU A 241 -49.24 -20.82 10.30
CA LEU A 241 -48.56 -21.59 11.37
C LEU A 241 -48.64 -23.16 11.34
N PRO A 242 -47.73 -23.92 12.00
CA PRO A 242 -46.77 -23.52 13.04
C PRO A 242 -45.30 -23.99 12.89
N LYS A 243 -44.46 -23.45 13.79
CA LYS A 243 -43.07 -23.81 14.09
C LYS A 243 -42.95 -25.25 14.61
N SER A 244 -41.92 -25.98 14.18
CA SER A 244 -41.24 -26.99 14.99
C SER A 244 -39.77 -27.08 14.59
N LEU A 245 -38.91 -27.20 15.61
CA LEU A 245 -37.46 -27.24 15.51
C LEU A 245 -36.98 -28.63 15.06
N ASN A 246 -35.89 -28.69 14.29
CA ASN A 246 -34.85 -29.68 14.55
C ASN A 246 -33.48 -29.17 14.07
N VAL A 247 -32.59 -28.96 15.04
CA VAL A 247 -31.20 -28.56 14.87
C VAL A 247 -30.37 -29.81 14.60
N ARG A 248 -29.69 -29.87 13.45
CA ARG A 248 -28.45 -30.63 13.28
C ARG A 248 -27.42 -29.79 12.51
N LYS A 249 -26.22 -29.74 13.09
CA LYS A 249 -25.04 -28.98 12.66
C LYS A 249 -24.52 -29.48 11.31
N ASN A 250 -24.25 -28.57 10.37
CA ASN A 250 -22.95 -28.40 9.70
C ASN A 250 -22.97 -27.25 8.67
N ASP A 251 -21.89 -26.46 8.73
CA ASP A 251 -21.23 -25.68 7.66
C ASP A 251 -22.02 -24.67 6.82
N LYS A 252 -21.77 -23.38 7.12
CA LYS A 252 -21.20 -22.33 6.22
C LYS A 252 -21.59 -20.94 6.71
N VAL A 253 -20.68 -20.27 7.41
CA VAL A 253 -20.81 -18.84 7.75
C VAL A 253 -20.45 -18.03 6.50
N CYS A 254 -21.45 -17.45 5.85
CA CYS A 254 -21.28 -16.40 4.85
C CYS A 254 -22.21 -15.23 5.22
N ALA A 255 -21.60 -14.06 5.44
CA ALA A 255 -22.16 -12.71 5.41
C ALA A 255 -23.46 -12.45 6.20
N MET A 256 -23.31 -11.98 7.45
CA MET A 256 -24.27 -11.02 8.01
C MET A 256 -23.85 -9.62 7.58
N GLN A 257 -24.62 -9.04 6.65
CA GLN A 257 -24.60 -7.61 6.36
C GLN A 257 -26.06 -7.17 6.13
N SER A 258 -26.73 -6.90 7.25
CA SER A 258 -27.88 -6.01 7.43
C SER A 258 -28.08 -5.95 8.95
N ILE A 259 -28.35 -4.81 9.60
CA ILE A 259 -29.51 -3.94 9.46
C ILE A 259 -29.14 -2.60 10.10
N ILE A 260 -29.25 -1.49 9.35
CA ILE A 260 -29.71 -0.21 9.89
C ILE A 260 -30.73 0.31 8.88
N GLU A 261 -32.01 0.12 9.18
CA GLU A 261 -33.12 0.72 8.45
C GLU A 261 -33.32 2.16 8.93
N PHE A 262 -33.30 3.12 8.01
CA PHE A 262 -33.92 4.43 8.24
C PHE A 262 -35.18 4.55 7.38
N PRO A 263 -36.31 5.05 7.93
CA PRO A 263 -37.58 5.13 7.21
C PRO A 263 -37.54 6.24 6.17
N ARG A 264 -38.09 5.97 4.98
CA ARG A 264 -38.48 7.02 4.01
C ARG A 264 -39.98 7.24 4.08
N SER A 265 -40.34 8.50 4.29
CA SER A 265 -41.70 9.03 4.24
C SER A 265 -42.31 8.91 2.85
N SER A 266 -43.62 8.75 2.86
CA SER A 266 -44.57 8.64 1.76
C SER A 266 -44.81 9.95 1.00
N THR A 267 -45.04 9.87 -0.33
CA THR A 267 -46.27 10.29 -1.08
C THR A 267 -45.99 10.73 -2.53
N GLY A 268 -46.93 10.41 -3.45
CA GLY A 268 -47.07 10.93 -4.84
C GLY A 268 -46.80 9.89 -5.94
N VAL A 269 -47.74 9.07 -6.45
CA VAL A 269 -48.89 9.30 -7.37
C VAL A 269 -48.48 9.40 -8.87
N PHE A 270 -48.78 8.31 -9.60
CA PHE A 270 -49.06 8.03 -11.04
C PHE A 270 -48.29 8.71 -12.20
N ASP A 271 -47.83 7.91 -13.20
CA ASP A 271 -48.56 7.71 -14.47
C ASP A 271 -47.97 6.55 -15.31
N GLU A 272 -48.84 5.83 -16.04
CA GLU A 272 -48.53 4.76 -16.99
C GLU A 272 -48.21 5.35 -18.38
N GLY A 273 -47.10 4.93 -18.99
CA GLY A 273 -46.72 5.31 -20.34
C GLY A 273 -46.18 4.11 -21.13
N ALA A 274 -46.78 3.86 -22.29
CA ALA A 274 -46.65 2.67 -23.12
C ALA A 274 -45.31 2.53 -23.88
N VAL A 275 -44.89 1.26 -24.01
CA VAL A 275 -44.17 0.57 -25.11
C VAL A 275 -43.25 1.38 -26.04
N SER A 276 -41.96 1.02 -26.08
CA SER A 276 -41.29 0.73 -27.35
C SER A 276 -40.28 -0.40 -27.19
N SER A 277 -40.46 -1.47 -27.97
CA SER A 277 -39.51 -2.56 -28.12
C SER A 277 -38.51 -2.17 -29.19
N SER A 278 -37.34 -1.66 -28.80
CA SER A 278 -36.21 -1.44 -29.71
C SER A 278 -35.12 -2.48 -29.46
N SER A 279 -34.74 -3.17 -30.53
CA SER A 279 -33.74 -4.23 -30.63
C SER A 279 -32.29 -3.70 -30.50
N SER A 280 -31.88 -3.24 -29.32
CA SER A 280 -30.54 -2.68 -29.06
C SER A 280 -29.53 -3.65 -28.42
N ASP A 281 -29.88 -4.92 -28.25
CA ASP A 281 -29.04 -5.87 -27.49
C ASP A 281 -27.71 -6.25 -28.19
N SER A 282 -27.58 -6.06 -29.51
CA SER A 282 -26.35 -6.44 -30.23
C SER A 282 -25.18 -5.48 -30.04
N GLU A 283 -25.43 -4.17 -29.90
CA GLU A 283 -24.37 -3.17 -29.72
C GLU A 283 -23.77 -3.23 -28.30
N GLY A 284 -24.63 -3.37 -27.27
CA GLY A 284 -24.19 -3.47 -25.88
C GLY A 284 -23.42 -4.76 -25.54
N GLU A 285 -23.61 -5.85 -26.30
CA GLU A 285 -22.80 -7.07 -26.15
C GLU A 285 -21.43 -6.96 -26.82
N GLN A 286 -21.35 -6.31 -27.99
CA GLN A 286 -20.08 -6.08 -28.69
C GLN A 286 -19.16 -5.15 -27.88
N ASP A 287 -19.72 -4.14 -27.21
CA ASP A 287 -18.94 -3.15 -26.46
C ASP A 287 -18.53 -3.60 -25.04
N ASP A 288 -19.26 -4.53 -24.41
CA ASP A 288 -18.82 -5.19 -23.16
C ASP A 288 -17.60 -6.09 -23.41
N GLU A 289 -17.56 -6.76 -24.56
CA GLU A 289 -16.40 -7.54 -25.00
C GLU A 289 -15.18 -6.63 -25.24
N ASP A 290 -15.37 -5.36 -25.59
CA ASP A 290 -14.28 -4.42 -25.78
C ASP A 290 -13.54 -4.05 -24.49
N LEU A 291 -14.23 -4.04 -23.34
CA LEU A 291 -13.56 -3.91 -22.03
C LEU A 291 -12.71 -5.15 -21.76
N LYS A 292 -13.26 -6.35 -21.97
CA LYS A 292 -12.53 -7.61 -21.76
C LYS A 292 -11.27 -7.70 -22.64
N ARG A 293 -11.32 -7.14 -23.85
CA ARG A 293 -10.17 -7.07 -24.77
C ARG A 293 -9.02 -6.17 -24.27
N ILE A 294 -9.29 -5.16 -23.44
CA ILE A 294 -8.24 -4.31 -22.85
C ILE A 294 -7.74 -4.79 -21.48
N VAL A 295 -8.46 -5.72 -20.83
CA VAL A 295 -7.99 -6.36 -19.60
C VAL A 295 -6.76 -7.21 -19.89
N SER A 296 -5.61 -6.73 -19.43
CA SER A 296 -4.30 -7.30 -19.70
C SER A 296 -3.78 -8.16 -18.56
N VAL A 297 -4.27 -7.89 -17.35
CA VAL A 297 -3.93 -8.65 -16.14
C VAL A 297 -5.23 -9.24 -15.59
N PRO A 298 -5.61 -10.47 -16.00
CA PRO A 298 -6.85 -11.07 -15.53
C PRO A 298 -6.75 -11.39 -14.03
N ASN A 299 -7.80 -11.06 -13.26
CA ASN A 299 -7.91 -11.36 -11.84
C ASN A 299 -8.79 -12.62 -11.63
N VAL A 300 -8.17 -13.72 -11.23
CA VAL A 300 -8.77 -15.06 -11.22
C VAL A 300 -8.70 -15.69 -9.83
N LYS A 301 -9.73 -16.47 -9.49
CA LYS A 301 -9.73 -17.37 -8.34
C LYS A 301 -9.30 -18.75 -8.79
N PHE A 302 -8.43 -19.39 -8.03
CA PHE A 302 -7.98 -20.77 -8.27
C PHE A 302 -8.15 -21.60 -6.98
N ARG A 303 -8.17 -22.93 -7.09
CA ARG A 303 -8.44 -23.81 -5.95
C ARG A 303 -7.16 -24.30 -5.25
N SER A 304 -6.16 -24.70 -6.02
CA SER A 304 -4.89 -25.23 -5.50
C SER A 304 -3.69 -24.73 -6.31
N PHE A 305 -2.49 -24.71 -5.70
CA PHE A 305 -1.27 -24.32 -6.41
C PHE A 305 -0.94 -25.28 -7.58
N HIS A 306 -1.32 -26.56 -7.45
CA HIS A 306 -1.18 -27.53 -8.54
C HIS A 306 -1.96 -27.10 -9.80
N GLU A 307 -3.22 -26.66 -9.65
CA GLU A 307 -4.02 -26.15 -10.78
C GLU A 307 -3.44 -24.86 -11.39
N ALA A 308 -2.62 -24.12 -10.65
CA ALA A 308 -2.05 -22.85 -11.09
C ALA A 308 -0.76 -23.02 -11.91
N ARG A 309 -0.05 -24.15 -11.82
CA ARG A 309 1.26 -24.33 -12.47
C ARG A 309 1.21 -24.23 -14.00
N ASP A 310 0.22 -24.87 -14.61
CA ASP A 310 0.15 -25.07 -16.07
C ASP A 310 -0.86 -24.17 -16.77
N VAL A 311 -1.29 -23.08 -16.12
CA VAL A 311 -2.22 -22.12 -16.72
C VAL A 311 -1.51 -20.86 -17.18
N PRO A 312 -2.07 -20.15 -18.18
CA PRO A 312 -1.59 -18.84 -18.57
C PRO A 312 -1.47 -17.89 -17.38
N ARG A 313 -0.58 -16.92 -17.51
CA ARG A 313 -0.27 -15.91 -16.51
C ARG A 313 -1.54 -15.17 -16.10
N PHE A 314 -1.76 -15.09 -14.80
CA PHE A 314 -2.93 -14.45 -14.20
C PHE A 314 -2.56 -13.81 -12.86
N SER A 315 -3.44 -12.96 -12.35
CA SER A 315 -3.31 -12.37 -11.03
C SER A 315 -4.41 -12.87 -10.09
N CYS A 316 -4.17 -12.84 -8.78
CA CYS A 316 -5.22 -13.08 -7.78
C CYS A 316 -5.11 -12.10 -6.61
N SER A 317 -6.16 -11.97 -5.81
CA SER A 317 -6.19 -11.11 -4.61
C SER A 317 -6.50 -11.91 -3.35
N TRP A 318 -5.71 -11.75 -2.29
CA TRP A 318 -5.95 -12.28 -0.94
C TRP A 318 -6.06 -11.15 0.07
N SER A 319 -7.03 -11.21 0.98
CA SER A 319 -7.00 -10.35 2.17
C SER A 319 -5.86 -10.77 3.10
N GLU A 320 -5.41 -9.87 3.97
CA GLU A 320 -4.39 -10.18 5.00
C GLU A 320 -4.73 -11.45 5.81
N ARG A 321 -6.02 -11.69 6.09
CA ARG A 321 -6.47 -12.88 6.82
C ARG A 321 -6.28 -14.15 6.00
N LYS A 322 -6.55 -14.09 4.70
CA LYS A 322 -6.35 -15.23 3.80
C LYS A 322 -4.87 -15.50 3.58
N LEU A 323 -4.04 -14.46 3.49
CA LEU A 323 -2.59 -14.58 3.40
C LEU A 323 -2.04 -15.36 4.60
N LYS A 324 -2.35 -14.94 5.83
CA LYS A 324 -1.94 -15.65 7.05
C LYS A 324 -2.30 -17.12 7.03
N LEU A 325 -3.57 -17.42 6.72
CA LEU A 325 -4.05 -18.80 6.62
C LEU A 325 -3.35 -19.61 5.52
N LYS A 326 -2.90 -18.98 4.43
CA LYS A 326 -2.17 -19.66 3.36
C LYS A 326 -0.72 -19.91 3.74
N ILE A 327 -0.05 -18.96 4.40
CA ILE A 327 1.30 -19.13 4.94
C ILE A 327 1.34 -20.26 5.98
N GLU A 328 0.32 -20.38 6.82
CA GLU A 328 0.26 -21.41 7.86
C GLU A 328 -0.02 -22.82 7.32
N LYS A 329 -0.74 -22.94 6.19
CA LYS A 329 -1.28 -24.22 5.72
C LYS A 329 -0.59 -24.80 4.50
N GLU A 330 0.14 -23.98 3.76
CA GLU A 330 0.70 -24.35 2.46
C GLU A 330 2.22 -24.30 2.52
N SER A 331 2.88 -25.04 1.64
CA SER A 331 4.33 -25.00 1.52
C SER A 331 4.79 -23.62 1.03
N SER A 332 5.82 -23.05 1.67
CA SER A 332 6.45 -21.81 1.21
C SER A 332 6.95 -21.93 -0.23
N LYS A 333 7.44 -23.11 -0.62
CA LYS A 333 7.89 -23.41 -1.98
C LYS A 333 6.76 -23.26 -3.00
N ASP A 334 5.56 -23.78 -2.70
CA ASP A 334 4.42 -23.69 -3.62
C ASP A 334 3.93 -22.23 -3.77
N ILE A 335 3.97 -21.45 -2.68
CA ILE A 335 3.60 -20.03 -2.74
C ILE A 335 4.65 -19.24 -3.57
N ILE A 336 5.94 -19.48 -3.35
CA ILE A 336 7.02 -18.81 -4.09
C ILE A 336 6.98 -19.17 -5.57
N GLU A 337 6.83 -20.44 -5.91
CA GLU A 337 6.66 -20.88 -7.30
C GLU A 337 5.45 -20.20 -7.96
N PHE A 338 4.34 -20.09 -7.22
CA PHE A 338 3.18 -19.34 -7.67
C PHE A 338 3.47 -17.85 -7.87
N THR A 339 4.15 -17.17 -6.95
CA THR A 339 4.43 -15.72 -7.07
C THR A 339 5.52 -15.38 -8.07
N ASN A 340 6.28 -16.38 -8.56
CA ASN A 340 7.20 -16.24 -9.68
C ASN A 340 6.50 -16.35 -11.03
N ALA A 341 5.50 -17.22 -11.15
CA ALA A 341 4.70 -17.34 -12.36
C ALA A 341 3.56 -16.31 -12.41
N HIS A 342 2.89 -16.04 -11.30
CA HIS A 342 1.65 -15.27 -11.24
C HIS A 342 1.79 -14.03 -10.36
N LEU A 343 0.83 -13.11 -10.48
CA LEU A 343 0.82 -11.89 -9.68
C LEU A 343 -0.10 -12.07 -8.47
N LEU A 344 0.47 -12.02 -7.28
CA LEU A 344 -0.30 -12.02 -6.03
C LEU A 344 -0.50 -10.60 -5.52
N ARG A 345 -1.77 -10.21 -5.34
CA ARG A 345 -2.16 -9.00 -4.61
C ARG A 345 -2.60 -9.35 -3.20
N THR A 346 -2.09 -8.62 -2.22
CA THR A 346 -2.59 -8.62 -0.84
C THR A 346 -3.20 -7.28 -0.48
N TYR A 347 -4.22 -7.25 0.39
CA TYR A 347 -4.93 -6.03 0.75
C TYR A 347 -5.52 -6.08 2.17
N PRO A 348 -5.79 -4.91 2.79
CA PRO A 348 -6.40 -4.81 4.10
C PRO A 348 -7.74 -5.54 4.18
N ALA A 349 -8.02 -6.19 5.31
CA ALA A 349 -9.33 -6.83 5.51
C ALA A 349 -10.44 -5.80 5.81
N GLY A 350 -11.67 -6.09 5.37
CA GLY A 350 -12.81 -5.14 5.45
C GLY A 350 -13.27 -4.74 6.86
N HIS A 351 -12.70 -5.29 7.93
CA HIS A 351 -12.94 -4.79 9.30
C HIS A 351 -12.13 -3.51 9.61
N ARG A 352 -11.16 -3.16 8.77
CA ARG A 352 -10.31 -1.96 8.87
C ARG A 352 -11.03 -0.73 8.32
N ILE A 353 -12.18 -0.43 8.90
CA ILE A 353 -13.08 0.65 8.44
C ILE A 353 -12.46 2.05 8.59
N PHE A 354 -11.50 2.22 9.50
CA PHE A 354 -10.72 3.45 9.70
C PHE A 354 -9.47 3.51 8.83
N SER A 355 -9.37 2.68 7.78
CA SER A 355 -8.27 2.66 6.81
C SER A 355 -6.89 2.30 7.38
N ASN A 356 -6.75 1.85 8.62
CA ASN A 356 -5.46 1.41 9.15
C ASN A 356 -4.89 0.20 8.38
N ASN A 357 -3.57 0.07 8.30
CA ASN A 357 -2.92 -0.98 7.53
C ASN A 357 -2.54 -2.22 8.35
N TYR A 358 -2.34 -3.33 7.63
CA TYR A 358 -1.69 -4.53 8.14
C TYR A 358 -0.18 -4.43 7.96
N ASP A 359 0.55 -5.27 8.70
CA ASP A 359 1.99 -5.41 8.51
C ASP A 359 2.29 -6.10 7.16
N PRO A 360 2.97 -5.41 6.22
CA PRO A 360 3.26 -5.94 4.89
C PRO A 360 4.33 -7.04 4.88
N SER A 361 5.04 -7.26 5.99
CA SER A 361 6.18 -8.18 6.06
C SER A 361 5.82 -9.60 5.61
N GLU A 362 4.68 -10.13 6.03
CA GLU A 362 4.21 -11.48 5.62
C GLU A 362 3.97 -11.59 4.12
N ALA A 363 3.51 -10.52 3.48
CA ALA A 363 3.22 -10.51 2.05
C ALA A 363 4.51 -10.42 1.23
N TRP A 364 5.43 -9.56 1.64
CA TRP A 364 6.75 -9.47 1.00
C TRP A 364 7.57 -10.73 1.19
N ASP A 365 7.48 -11.38 2.35
CA ASP A 365 8.19 -12.62 2.65
C ASP A 365 7.85 -13.72 1.65
N VAL A 366 6.60 -13.84 1.20
CA VAL A 366 6.19 -14.85 0.20
C VAL A 366 6.28 -14.36 -1.25
N GLY A 367 6.88 -13.19 -1.48
CA GLY A 367 7.04 -12.63 -2.82
C GLY A 367 5.75 -12.09 -3.43
N ALA A 368 4.75 -11.67 -2.64
CA ALA A 368 3.55 -11.05 -3.19
C ALA A 368 3.91 -9.77 -3.99
N SER A 369 3.51 -9.69 -5.25
CA SER A 369 3.87 -8.58 -6.14
C SER A 369 3.20 -7.27 -5.73
N PHE A 370 1.90 -7.32 -5.41
CA PHE A 370 1.08 -6.14 -5.14
C PHE A 370 0.63 -6.11 -3.68
N VAL A 371 1.47 -5.58 -2.80
CA VAL A 371 1.13 -5.43 -1.37
C VAL A 371 0.41 -4.09 -1.19
N ALA A 372 -0.91 -4.11 -1.40
CA ALA A 372 -1.71 -2.89 -1.39
C ALA A 372 -1.96 -2.40 0.05
N LEU A 373 -1.76 -1.11 0.28
CA LEU A 373 -1.99 -0.41 1.54
C LEU A 373 -2.87 0.84 1.33
N ASN A 374 -3.61 1.24 2.36
CA ASN A 374 -4.32 2.51 2.42
C ASN A 374 -3.29 3.64 2.62
N PHE A 375 -2.97 4.38 1.56
CA PHE A 375 -1.90 5.40 1.60
C PHE A 375 -2.29 6.65 2.41
N GLN A 376 -3.59 6.91 2.53
CA GLN A 376 -4.15 8.00 3.32
C GLN A 376 -4.09 7.76 4.84
N ALA A 377 -3.77 6.53 5.29
CA ALA A 377 -3.74 6.19 6.71
C ALA A 377 -2.56 6.81 7.47
N LEU A 378 -1.49 7.17 6.75
CA LEU A 378 -0.25 7.77 7.30
C LEU A 378 0.19 7.08 8.60
N ASP A 379 0.27 5.75 8.51
CA ASP A 379 0.69 4.88 9.61
C ASP A 379 2.06 4.27 9.33
N ARG A 380 2.58 3.57 10.35
CA ARG A 380 3.90 2.95 10.30
C ARG A 380 4.14 2.00 9.12
N TYR A 381 3.08 1.43 8.55
CA TYR A 381 3.20 0.50 7.44
C TYR A 381 3.25 1.22 6.10
N VAL A 382 2.60 2.39 5.97
CA VAL A 382 2.80 3.28 4.82
C VAL A 382 4.23 3.81 4.82
N TRP A 383 4.78 4.22 5.98
CA TRP A 383 6.18 4.69 6.05
C TRP A 383 7.18 3.58 5.67
N ALA A 384 6.96 2.36 6.17
CA ALA A 384 7.74 1.20 5.77
C ALA A 384 7.62 0.91 4.26
N ASN A 385 6.42 1.00 3.68
CA ASN A 385 6.24 0.86 2.24
C ASN A 385 7.03 1.91 1.45
N ARG A 386 6.98 3.18 1.88
CA ARG A 386 7.78 4.26 1.26
C ARG A 386 9.28 4.01 1.40
N ALA A 387 9.76 3.47 2.52
CA ALA A 387 11.16 3.05 2.66
C ALA A 387 11.54 1.94 1.67
N LYS A 388 10.70 0.91 1.54
CA LYS A 388 10.95 -0.19 0.60
C LYS A 388 11.08 0.29 -0.84
N PHE A 389 10.20 1.20 -1.26
CA PHE A 389 10.12 1.65 -2.65
C PHE A 389 11.02 2.85 -2.97
N ARG A 390 11.72 3.43 -1.99
CA ARG A 390 12.74 4.47 -2.22
C ARG A 390 13.99 3.96 -2.95
N VAL A 391 14.23 2.66 -2.96
CA VAL A 391 15.31 2.05 -3.76
C VAL A 391 14.98 2.09 -5.25
N ASN A 392 16.00 1.90 -6.10
CA ASN A 392 15.88 1.84 -7.56
C ASN A 392 15.25 3.11 -8.16
N GLY A 393 15.69 4.29 -7.73
CA GLY A 393 15.18 5.57 -8.27
C GLY A 393 13.78 5.95 -7.82
N ASN A 394 13.26 5.37 -6.74
CA ASN A 394 11.87 5.56 -6.32
C ASN A 394 10.87 5.22 -7.46
N CYS A 395 11.27 4.33 -8.38
CA CYS A 395 10.54 4.14 -9.62
C CYS A 395 9.24 3.33 -9.43
N GLY A 396 9.05 2.75 -8.23
CA GLY A 396 7.90 1.95 -7.82
C GLY A 396 8.03 0.46 -8.09
N TYR A 397 9.15 0.00 -8.66
CA TYR A 397 9.47 -1.39 -8.93
C TYR A 397 10.79 -1.78 -8.27
N VAL A 398 10.75 -2.83 -7.45
CA VAL A 398 11.93 -3.36 -6.75
C VAL A 398 12.02 -4.85 -7.03
N LYS A 399 13.13 -5.29 -7.63
CA LYS A 399 13.34 -6.70 -7.95
C LYS A 399 13.37 -7.53 -6.67
N LYS A 400 12.73 -8.70 -6.70
CA LYS A 400 12.73 -9.61 -5.55
C LYS A 400 14.14 -10.21 -5.35
N PRO A 401 14.52 -10.57 -4.12
CA PRO A 401 15.74 -11.33 -3.85
C PRO A 401 15.77 -12.66 -4.60
N ALA A 402 16.97 -13.15 -4.92
CA ALA A 402 17.17 -14.35 -5.73
C ALA A 402 16.48 -15.60 -5.16
N TYR A 403 16.48 -15.79 -3.83
CA TYR A 403 15.79 -16.90 -3.14
C TYR A 403 14.25 -16.82 -3.17
N LEU A 404 13.68 -15.69 -3.60
CA LEU A 404 12.26 -15.59 -3.93
C LEU A 404 11.99 -15.82 -5.41
N LEU A 405 13.01 -15.81 -6.26
CA LEU A 405 12.88 -15.98 -7.72
C LEU A 405 13.26 -17.39 -8.19
N ASP A 406 14.15 -18.05 -7.44
CA ASP A 406 14.63 -19.38 -7.74
C ASP A 406 14.52 -20.28 -6.49
N PRO A 407 13.65 -21.31 -6.51
CA PRO A 407 13.47 -22.21 -5.37
C PRO A 407 14.69 -23.11 -5.09
N THR A 408 15.72 -23.10 -5.94
CA THR A 408 17.00 -23.79 -5.70
C THR A 408 17.96 -22.97 -4.84
N ILE A 409 17.75 -21.65 -4.74
CA ILE A 409 18.55 -20.77 -3.90
C ILE A 409 17.96 -20.79 -2.50
N GLU A 410 18.74 -21.29 -1.53
CA GLU A 410 18.32 -21.30 -0.14
C GLU A 410 18.24 -19.88 0.44
N ARG A 411 17.27 -19.68 1.34
CA ARG A 411 17.19 -18.44 2.10
C ARG A 411 18.36 -18.33 3.08
N PRO A 412 18.84 -17.11 3.36
CA PRO A 412 19.84 -16.89 4.41
C PRO A 412 19.40 -17.49 5.76
N SER A 413 20.20 -18.42 6.29
CA SER A 413 19.95 -19.09 7.57
C SER A 413 20.83 -18.58 8.70
N LYS A 414 21.86 -17.79 8.38
CA LYS A 414 22.78 -17.19 9.35
C LYS A 414 22.62 -15.67 9.31
N PRO A 415 22.44 -15.02 10.47
CA PRO A 415 22.31 -13.57 10.49
C PRO A 415 23.66 -12.89 10.36
N ARG A 416 23.67 -11.75 9.67
CA ARG A 416 24.71 -10.73 9.78
C ARG A 416 24.43 -9.88 11.01
N ARG A 417 25.48 -9.43 11.70
CA ARG A 417 25.33 -8.65 12.94
C ARG A 417 25.53 -7.18 12.67
N LEU A 418 24.50 -6.38 12.89
CA LEU A 418 24.53 -4.93 12.74
C LEU A 418 24.57 -4.27 14.11
N GLN A 419 25.68 -3.62 14.44
CA GLN A 419 25.78 -2.72 15.58
C GLN A 419 25.18 -1.36 15.24
N VAL A 420 24.27 -0.90 16.10
CA VAL A 420 23.61 0.41 15.99
C VAL A 420 23.85 1.18 17.28
N LYS A 421 24.48 2.35 17.17
CA LYS A 421 24.69 3.26 18.30
C LYS A 421 23.84 4.51 18.13
N VAL A 422 23.05 4.86 19.15
CA VAL A 422 22.22 6.06 19.17
C VAL A 422 22.88 7.08 20.08
N PHE A 423 23.43 8.15 19.52
CA PHE A 423 24.18 9.14 20.30
C PHE A 423 23.28 10.19 20.92
N ALA A 424 22.67 11.03 20.08
CA ALA A 424 21.96 12.23 20.51
C ALA A 424 20.92 12.68 19.47
N GLY A 425 19.91 13.43 19.92
CA GLY A 425 18.97 14.14 19.05
C GLY A 425 19.56 15.47 18.61
N ILE A 426 19.25 15.93 17.41
CA ILE A 426 19.66 17.21 16.82
C ILE A 426 18.39 17.98 16.45
N GLY A 427 18.36 19.29 16.71
CA GLY A 427 17.19 20.12 16.40
C GLY A 427 15.97 19.80 17.28
N TRP A 428 16.22 19.41 18.54
CA TRP A 428 15.19 18.88 19.44
C TRP A 428 14.19 19.94 19.93
N ASP A 429 14.54 21.22 19.83
CA ASP A 429 13.67 22.36 20.13
C ASP A 429 12.34 22.32 19.34
N ASN A 430 12.30 21.61 18.20
CA ASN A 430 11.07 21.41 17.43
C ASN A 430 10.03 20.57 18.17
N PHE A 431 10.44 19.81 19.19
CA PHE A 431 9.57 18.97 20.00
C PHE A 431 9.26 19.58 21.37
N LYS A 432 9.71 20.82 21.65
CA LYS A 432 9.55 21.46 22.96
C LYS A 432 8.08 21.66 23.37
N ASP A 433 7.20 21.81 22.37
CA ASP A 433 5.76 22.04 22.53
C ASP A 433 4.95 20.75 22.24
N ALA A 434 5.62 19.60 22.13
CA ALA A 434 4.95 18.31 21.97
C ALA A 434 4.04 18.03 23.16
N ASP A 435 4.50 18.42 24.35
CA ASP A 435 3.75 18.37 25.59
C ASP A 435 3.30 19.77 26.02
N ARG A 436 2.06 19.89 26.49
CA ARG A 436 1.48 21.21 26.85
C ARG A 436 2.13 21.85 28.08
N PHE A 437 2.78 21.05 28.93
CA PHE A 437 3.22 21.47 30.26
C PHE A 437 4.70 21.17 30.54
N SER A 438 5.39 20.42 29.69
CA SER A 438 6.77 19.97 29.88
C SER A 438 7.49 19.70 28.55
N PRO A 439 8.83 19.73 28.52
CA PRO A 439 9.57 19.09 27.43
C PRO A 439 9.34 17.57 27.41
N PRO A 440 9.46 16.91 26.25
CA PRO A 440 9.17 15.48 26.10
C PRO A 440 10.17 14.59 26.83
N ASP A 441 9.68 13.51 27.44
CA ASP A 441 10.43 12.38 27.99
C ASP A 441 10.93 11.47 26.86
N SER A 442 11.88 12.00 26.09
CA SER A 442 12.24 11.45 24.79
C SER A 442 12.99 10.12 24.81
N LEU A 443 12.63 9.21 23.92
CA LEU A 443 13.38 7.98 23.62
C LEU A 443 13.35 7.64 22.12
N ILE A 444 14.36 6.88 21.67
CA ILE A 444 14.40 6.34 20.32
C ILE A 444 14.04 4.87 20.33
N ARG A 445 13.08 4.49 19.49
CA ARG A 445 12.68 3.10 19.24
C ARG A 445 13.19 2.66 17.87
N ILE A 446 13.89 1.53 17.84
CA ILE A 446 14.39 0.87 16.63
C ILE A 446 13.59 -0.40 16.41
N THR A 447 12.94 -0.50 15.25
CA THR A 447 12.15 -1.66 14.83
C THR A 447 12.59 -2.11 13.44
N THR A 448 12.77 -3.41 13.28
CA THR A 448 12.95 -4.08 11.97
C THR A 448 11.61 -4.59 11.44
N LEU A 449 11.36 -4.33 10.15
CA LEU A 449 10.19 -4.76 9.37
C LEU A 449 10.68 -5.37 8.04
N GLY A 450 9.77 -5.87 7.20
CA GLY A 450 10.07 -6.21 5.81
C GLY A 450 10.00 -7.70 5.47
N CYS A 451 10.46 -8.56 6.38
CA CYS A 451 10.43 -10.02 6.28
C CYS A 451 10.16 -10.64 7.64
N LEU A 452 9.74 -11.91 7.67
CA LEU A 452 9.39 -12.59 8.92
C LEU A 452 10.59 -12.93 9.78
N ALA A 453 11.74 -13.23 9.15
CA ALA A 453 12.98 -13.59 9.84
C ALA A 453 13.51 -12.44 10.69
N ASP A 454 13.46 -11.21 10.17
CA ASP A 454 14.00 -10.02 10.85
C ASP A 454 12.95 -9.21 11.58
N ARG A 455 11.65 -9.46 11.38
CA ARG A 455 10.57 -8.67 11.98
C ARG A 455 10.68 -8.63 13.50
N THR A 456 10.77 -7.42 14.04
CA THR A 456 10.69 -7.18 15.48
C THR A 456 9.33 -7.65 16.01
N LYS A 457 9.36 -8.55 17.00
CA LYS A 457 8.13 -9.04 17.65
C LYS A 457 7.44 -7.91 18.42
N PRO A 458 6.09 -7.90 18.50
CA PRO A 458 5.35 -6.93 19.30
C PRO A 458 5.90 -6.83 20.74
N GLY A 459 6.17 -5.59 21.19
CA GLY A 459 6.72 -5.33 22.53
C GLY A 459 8.20 -5.67 22.72
N LYS A 460 8.93 -6.04 21.64
CA LYS A 460 10.36 -6.40 21.69
C LYS A 460 11.25 -5.47 20.87
N SER A 461 10.80 -4.25 20.60
CA SER A 461 11.64 -3.25 19.93
C SER A 461 12.81 -2.83 20.80
N ASN A 462 13.94 -2.54 20.17
CA ASN A 462 15.07 -1.93 20.84
C ASN A 462 14.72 -0.47 21.15
N ARG A 463 15.01 -0.04 22.38
CA ARG A 463 14.65 1.28 22.88
C ARG A 463 15.83 1.82 23.65
N THR A 464 16.17 3.08 23.42
CA THR A 464 17.13 3.80 24.26
C THR A 464 16.58 3.93 25.69
N SER A 465 17.48 4.31 26.58
CA SER A 465 17.12 4.99 27.82
C SER A 465 16.21 6.19 27.53
N VAL A 466 15.43 6.58 28.54
CA VAL A 466 14.53 7.74 28.45
C VAL A 466 15.31 8.98 28.89
N TYR A 467 15.30 10.01 28.06
CA TYR A 467 15.90 11.29 28.38
C TYR A 467 14.83 12.24 28.94
N SER A 468 14.78 12.34 30.27
CA SER A 468 13.77 13.08 31.05
C SER A 468 14.36 14.32 31.74
N LYS A 469 15.27 15.05 31.09
CA LYS A 469 15.92 16.21 31.72
C LYS A 469 14.99 17.44 31.77
N ALA A 470 13.92 17.34 32.55
CA ALA A 470 13.04 18.42 32.99
C ALA A 470 13.77 19.61 33.70
N ARG A 471 15.11 19.72 33.61
CA ARG A 471 15.96 20.72 34.28
C ARG A 471 17.03 21.37 33.39
N ALA A 472 17.03 21.18 32.07
CA ALA A 472 17.98 21.85 31.16
C ALA A 472 17.34 22.93 30.27
N GLY A 473 16.04 23.20 30.45
CA GLY A 473 15.29 24.17 29.64
C GLY A 473 14.80 23.61 28.29
N PRO A 474 13.99 24.39 27.55
CA PRO A 474 13.39 23.96 26.28
C PRO A 474 14.39 23.78 25.13
N GLU A 475 15.64 24.22 25.29
CA GLU A 475 16.73 24.07 24.31
C GLU A 475 17.64 22.87 24.61
N ALA A 476 17.23 21.98 25.53
CA ALA A 476 18.01 20.84 25.95
C ALA A 476 18.08 19.77 24.86
N GLN A 477 19.30 19.42 24.47
CA GLN A 477 19.55 18.36 23.50
C GLN A 477 19.56 17.00 24.19
N PRO A 478 18.78 16.00 23.73
CA PRO A 478 18.82 14.67 24.32
C PRO A 478 20.08 13.91 23.89
N VAL A 479 20.72 13.27 24.87
CA VAL A 479 21.87 12.38 24.67
C VAL A 479 21.53 11.05 25.33
N TRP A 480 21.54 9.98 24.53
CA TRP A 480 21.22 8.62 24.97
C TRP A 480 22.47 7.76 25.10
N ASN A 481 23.36 7.83 24.09
CA ASN A 481 24.58 7.04 23.96
C ASN A 481 24.40 5.51 24.13
N ASP A 482 23.23 4.99 23.79
CA ASP A 482 22.90 3.57 23.88
C ASP A 482 23.36 2.79 22.64
N THR A 483 23.76 1.53 22.80
CA THR A 483 24.21 0.65 21.72
C THR A 483 23.39 -0.64 21.67
N PHE A 484 23.03 -1.06 20.46
CA PHE A 484 22.26 -2.26 20.18
C PHE A 484 22.98 -3.12 19.16
N GLU A 485 22.80 -4.44 19.24
CA GLU A 485 23.22 -5.38 18.21
C GLU A 485 21.98 -6.07 17.63
N LEU A 486 21.80 -5.94 16.32
CA LEU A 486 20.69 -6.52 15.58
C LEU A 486 21.19 -7.72 14.77
N ALA A 487 20.45 -8.82 14.82
CA ALA A 487 20.66 -9.96 13.93
C ALA A 487 19.79 -9.79 12.68
N ILE A 488 20.41 -9.68 11.51
CA ILE A 488 19.74 -9.47 10.22
C ILE A 488 20.00 -10.66 9.30
N PHE A 489 18.96 -11.42 8.99
CA PHE A 489 18.99 -12.59 8.12
C PHE A 489 18.80 -12.21 6.65
N GLU A 490 17.82 -11.35 6.33
CA GLU A 490 17.44 -11.02 4.94
C GLU A 490 17.54 -9.50 4.67
N PRO A 491 18.77 -8.93 4.58
CA PRO A 491 18.98 -7.49 4.36
C PRO A 491 18.23 -6.93 3.13
N GLU A 492 18.03 -7.73 2.10
CA GLU A 492 17.35 -7.37 0.85
C GLU A 492 15.84 -7.10 1.04
N LEU A 493 15.22 -7.70 2.06
CA LEU A 493 13.83 -7.43 2.43
C LEU A 493 13.71 -6.51 3.65
N ALA A 494 14.70 -6.53 4.54
CA ALA A 494 14.63 -5.85 5.82
C ALA A 494 14.64 -4.31 5.70
N LEU A 495 13.78 -3.70 6.51
CA LEU A 495 13.63 -2.25 6.66
C LEU A 495 13.91 -1.89 8.12
N MET A 496 14.58 -0.77 8.34
CA MET A 496 14.77 -0.20 9.65
C MET A 496 13.84 1.00 9.84
N GLN A 497 13.04 0.95 10.89
CA GLN A 497 12.16 2.01 11.34
C GLN A 497 12.73 2.61 12.63
N ILE A 498 13.05 3.89 12.58
CA ILE A 498 13.50 4.71 13.70
C ILE A 498 12.32 5.61 14.11
N GLN A 499 11.92 5.56 15.37
CA GLN A 499 10.86 6.44 15.89
C GLN A 499 11.40 7.22 17.08
N ALA A 500 11.28 8.55 17.02
CA ALA A 500 11.40 9.41 18.18
C ALA A 500 10.05 9.45 18.89
N LEU A 501 10.06 9.16 20.18
CA LEU A 501 8.86 9.02 20.99
C LEU A 501 8.96 9.87 22.24
N ASP A 502 7.82 10.37 22.68
CA ASP A 502 7.62 10.89 24.02
C ASP A 502 7.08 9.76 24.91
N LYS A 503 7.57 9.65 26.14
CA LYS A 503 7.19 8.57 27.03
C LYS A 503 6.13 9.03 28.02
N ASP A 504 4.89 8.67 27.74
CA ASP A 504 3.77 8.93 28.63
C ASP A 504 3.27 7.71 29.41
N GLY A 505 2.64 7.98 30.56
CA GLY A 505 1.97 6.96 31.36
C GLY A 505 0.82 6.23 30.65
N ASN A 506 0.21 6.87 29.65
CA ASN A 506 -0.89 6.31 28.84
C ASN A 506 -0.41 5.64 27.53
N GLY A 507 0.91 5.53 27.34
CA GLY A 507 1.56 4.96 26.17
C GLY A 507 2.31 6.01 25.36
N ASP A 508 3.44 5.61 24.78
CA ASP A 508 4.33 6.52 24.04
C ASP A 508 3.62 7.28 22.90
N GLU A 509 3.77 8.61 22.89
CA GLU A 509 3.38 9.45 21.76
C GLU A 509 4.47 9.49 20.69
N LEU A 510 4.07 9.51 19.41
CA LEU A 510 5.00 9.61 18.30
C LEU A 510 5.36 11.08 18.05
N LEU A 511 6.65 11.41 18.21
CA LEU A 511 7.19 12.72 17.85
C LEU A 511 7.57 12.77 16.37
N ALA A 512 8.32 11.78 15.91
CA ALA A 512 8.82 11.71 14.55
C ALA A 512 9.24 10.30 14.15
N HIS A 513 9.43 10.07 12.85
CA HIS A 513 9.93 8.80 12.34
C HIS A 513 10.93 8.98 11.21
N TYR A 514 11.70 7.94 10.94
CA TYR A 514 12.41 7.76 9.68
C TYR A 514 12.61 6.29 9.41
N ASP A 515 12.32 5.90 8.17
CA ASP A 515 12.36 4.52 7.72
C ASP A 515 13.34 4.39 6.55
N PHE A 516 14.10 3.32 6.45
CA PHE A 516 15.00 3.10 5.32
C PHE A 516 15.30 1.61 5.09
N PRO A 517 15.64 1.21 3.85
CA PRO A 517 16.01 -0.16 3.51
C PRO A 517 17.40 -0.52 4.04
N ILE A 518 17.54 -1.68 4.67
CA ILE A 518 18.83 -2.12 5.24
C ILE A 518 19.82 -2.51 4.14
N SER A 519 19.35 -3.01 3.00
CA SER A 519 20.17 -3.36 1.83
C SER A 519 21.00 -2.20 1.25
N LYS A 520 20.60 -0.96 1.53
CA LYS A 520 21.29 0.27 1.09
C LYS A 520 21.78 1.13 2.26
N LEU A 521 21.86 0.56 3.46
CA LEU A 521 22.36 1.25 4.65
C LEU A 521 23.83 1.62 4.48
N ARG A 522 24.16 2.88 4.79
CA ARG A 522 25.52 3.40 4.82
C ARG A 522 26.11 3.32 6.23
N GLU A 523 27.22 2.61 6.38
CA GLU A 523 27.94 2.48 7.65
C GLU A 523 28.60 3.78 8.13
N GLY A 524 29.06 3.79 9.38
CA GLY A 524 29.68 4.93 10.04
C GLY A 524 28.66 5.83 10.72
N VAL A 525 29.13 7.00 11.15
CA VAL A 525 28.29 8.02 11.81
C VAL A 525 27.41 8.73 10.77
N ARG A 526 26.09 8.69 10.98
CA ARG A 526 25.05 9.22 10.11
C ARG A 526 24.07 10.07 10.90
N ILE A 527 23.53 11.09 10.25
CA ILE A 527 22.38 11.83 10.76
C ILE A 527 21.11 11.19 10.18
N VAL A 528 20.28 10.60 11.03
CA VAL A 528 18.98 10.06 10.64
C VAL A 528 17.98 11.22 10.67
N PRO A 529 17.51 11.72 9.52
CA PRO A 529 16.62 12.90 9.51
C PRO A 529 15.23 12.50 10.02
N MET A 530 14.59 13.36 10.79
CA MET A 530 13.27 13.10 11.37
C MET A 530 12.16 13.68 10.50
N LEU A 531 11.15 12.86 10.25
CA LEU A 531 9.94 13.21 9.52
C LEU A 531 8.73 13.29 10.47
N ASN A 532 7.83 14.21 10.19
CA ASN A 532 6.52 14.26 10.85
C ASN A 532 5.63 13.11 10.35
N ARG A 533 4.41 13.00 10.88
CA ARG A 533 3.45 11.96 10.50
C ARG A 533 3.07 11.97 9.02
N ASP A 534 3.12 13.14 8.39
CA ASP A 534 2.82 13.37 6.97
C ASP A 534 4.02 13.05 6.05
N ASP A 535 5.13 12.58 6.63
CA ASP A 535 6.38 12.20 5.96
C ASP A 535 7.11 13.41 5.37
N GLU A 536 6.97 14.56 6.02
CA GLU A 536 7.66 15.80 5.71
C GLU A 536 8.81 16.01 6.70
N PHE A 537 9.93 16.57 6.22
CA PHE A 537 11.07 16.87 7.07
C PHE A 537 10.68 17.87 8.17
N ILE A 538 11.05 17.52 9.39
CA ILE A 538 10.97 18.45 10.51
C ILE A 538 12.20 19.36 10.43
N HIS A 539 11.97 20.65 10.28
CA HIS A 539 13.03 21.65 10.17
C HIS A 539 13.22 22.38 11.50
N ASP A 540 14.45 22.46 12.00
CA ASP A 540 14.87 23.43 13.00
C ASP A 540 15.26 24.77 12.34
N LYS A 541 15.61 25.80 13.14
CA LYS A 541 16.00 27.14 12.64
C LYS A 541 17.23 27.14 11.73
N ILE A 542 17.94 26.02 11.63
CA ILE A 542 19.28 25.92 11.07
C ILE A 542 19.51 24.64 10.22
N SER A 543 18.74 23.55 10.39
CA SER A 543 18.84 22.26 9.67
C SER A 543 17.57 21.40 9.81
N CYS A 544 17.53 20.18 9.27
CA CYS A 544 16.50 19.20 9.64
C CYS A 544 16.76 18.63 11.04
N ALA A 545 15.70 18.45 11.84
CA ALA A 545 15.77 17.68 13.06
C ALA A 545 16.20 16.24 12.74
N GLY A 546 16.98 15.63 13.62
CA GLY A 546 17.56 14.32 13.32
C GLY A 546 18.07 13.60 14.56
N VAL A 547 18.44 12.33 14.38
CA VAL A 547 19.09 11.51 15.41
C VAL A 547 20.48 11.13 14.90
N LEU A 548 21.53 11.53 15.63
CA LEU A 548 22.89 11.14 15.30
C LEU A 548 23.10 9.68 15.72
N MET A 549 23.42 8.82 14.75
CA MET A 549 23.57 7.38 14.95
C MET A 549 24.84 6.86 14.27
N SER A 550 25.35 5.69 14.68
CA SER A 550 26.37 4.96 13.93
C SER A 550 25.90 3.57 13.61
N PHE A 551 26.25 3.11 12.41
CA PHE A 551 25.91 1.78 11.90
C PHE A 551 27.19 1.04 11.51
N LYS A 552 27.35 -0.21 11.98
CA LYS A 552 28.53 -1.02 11.67
C LYS A 552 28.16 -2.51 11.57
N TRP A 553 28.45 -3.13 10.44
CA TRP A 553 28.44 -4.58 10.29
C TRP A 553 29.62 -5.18 11.06
N LEU A 554 29.36 -6.21 11.86
CA LEU A 554 30.36 -6.86 12.74
C LEU A 554 30.91 -8.16 12.15
N ASP A 555 30.40 -8.56 10.99
CA ASP A 555 30.76 -9.75 10.24
C ASP A 555 31.88 -9.51 9.22
#